data_AF-A0A564Y4X9-F1
#
_entry.id   AF-A0A564Y4X9-F1
#
_cell.length_a   1.000
_cell.length_b   1.000
_cell.length_c   1.000
_cell.angle_alpha   90.00
_cell.angle_beta   90.00
_cell.angle_gamma   90.00
#
_symmetry.space_group_name_H-M   'P 1'
#
loop_
_entity.id
_entity.type
_entity.pdbx_description
1 polymer ?
#
loop_
_entity_poly.entity_id
_entity_poly.type
_entity_poly.pdbx_seq_one_letter_code
_entity_poly.pdbx_strand_id
1 'polypeptide(L)'
;MTPDPPEKVSQVMALLDDNVVVHREIGEYESPLFKSYFKEFGILNGSVSDLFDLDNPEKYTKRLLHFKLTRNKSRIEVTEVPISRQSLDSNDVFIFDEGIKMTQWNGKRCDEEERISARTYITKSLKARKTKCTSEFVDEEDLFDNIYSFQSELYRKLGNAPVPAKPVHLLKNAFKKSMYRLTDETKKLVLHNVYNDKVYRIGINVNDVTFVDTLNLLYVYVGPGSSDNEKANVWSQADVRVPTNKAN
;
A
#
# COMPACT_ATOMS: atom_id res chain seq x y z
N MET A 1 3.74 14.27 -20.33
CA MET A 1 2.91 13.38 -19.50
C MET A 1 2.70 12.12 -20.32
N THR A 2 2.82 10.95 -19.71
CA THR A 2 2.34 9.71 -20.35
C THR A 2 0.83 9.82 -20.55
N PRO A 3 0.26 9.31 -21.65
CA PRO A 3 -1.18 9.30 -21.83
C PRO A 3 -1.84 8.46 -20.72
N ASP A 4 -2.91 9.00 -20.14
CA ASP A 4 -3.76 8.28 -19.19
C ASP A 4 -5.08 7.87 -19.88
N PRO A 5 -5.51 6.60 -19.75
CA PRO A 5 -4.81 5.53 -19.05
C PRO A 5 -3.60 5.04 -19.88
N PRO A 6 -2.60 4.39 -19.25
CA PRO A 6 -1.43 3.87 -19.96
C PRO A 6 -1.81 3.05 -21.20
N GLU A 7 -1.00 3.12 -22.26
CA GLU A 7 -1.31 2.54 -23.57
C GLU A 7 -1.78 1.07 -23.51
N LYS A 8 -1.10 0.23 -22.71
CA LYS A 8 -1.50 -1.16 -22.52
C LYS A 8 -2.87 -1.32 -21.87
N VAL A 9 -3.22 -0.43 -20.94
CA VAL A 9 -4.56 -0.42 -20.32
C VAL A 9 -5.60 -0.05 -21.37
N SER A 10 -5.33 0.99 -22.17
CA SER A 10 -6.21 1.41 -23.27
C SER A 10 -6.44 0.28 -24.28
N GLN A 11 -5.40 -0.47 -24.65
CA GLN A 11 -5.52 -1.63 -25.55
C GLN A 11 -6.42 -2.72 -24.97
N VAL A 12 -6.31 -3.02 -23.67
CA VAL A 12 -7.15 -4.03 -23.01
C VAL A 12 -8.60 -3.56 -22.88
N MET A 13 -8.83 -2.28 -22.61
CA MET A 13 -10.18 -1.70 -22.60
C MET A 13 -10.86 -1.86 -23.96
N ALA A 14 -10.16 -1.50 -25.04
CA ALA A 14 -10.66 -1.63 -26.41
C ALA A 14 -10.95 -3.10 -26.79
N LEU A 15 -10.13 -4.05 -26.35
CA LEU A 15 -10.35 -5.49 -26.56
C LEU A 15 -11.60 -6.03 -25.83
N LEU A 16 -12.08 -5.32 -24.81
CA LEU A 16 -13.23 -5.70 -23.99
C LEU A 16 -14.44 -4.78 -24.22
N ASP A 17 -14.47 -4.12 -25.38
CA ASP A 17 -15.54 -3.19 -25.80
C ASP A 17 -15.85 -2.11 -24.76
N ASP A 18 -14.82 -1.64 -24.04
CA ASP A 18 -14.90 -0.67 -22.94
C ASP A 18 -15.82 -1.09 -21.77
N ASN A 19 -16.22 -2.37 -21.71
CA ASN A 19 -17.06 -2.93 -20.64
C ASN A 19 -16.22 -3.40 -19.44
N VAL A 20 -15.37 -2.50 -18.93
CA VAL A 20 -14.44 -2.80 -17.85
C VAL A 20 -14.47 -1.75 -16.75
N VAL A 21 -14.18 -2.19 -15.53
CA VAL A 21 -13.91 -1.28 -14.41
C VAL A 21 -12.41 -1.11 -14.30
N VAL A 22 -11.93 0.12 -14.49
CA VAL A 22 -10.51 0.45 -14.37
C VAL A 22 -10.21 0.90 -12.95
N HIS A 23 -9.21 0.27 -12.34
CA HIS A 23 -8.67 0.65 -11.04
C HIS A 23 -7.25 1.18 -11.24
N ARG A 24 -6.98 2.40 -10.76
CA ARG A 24 -5.62 2.95 -10.67
C ARG A 24 -5.11 2.73 -9.26
N GLU A 25 -4.09 1.88 -9.14
CA GLU A 25 -3.46 1.55 -7.86
C GLU A 25 -2.20 2.39 -7.67
N ILE A 26 -2.06 3.00 -6.50
CA ILE A 26 -0.93 3.86 -6.15
C ILE A 26 -0.15 3.15 -5.03
N GLY A 27 1.17 3.09 -5.17
CA GLY A 27 2.06 2.49 -4.18
C GLY A 27 1.78 3.05 -2.79
N GLU A 28 1.74 2.18 -1.78
CA GLU A 28 1.39 2.48 -0.38
C GLU A 28 -0.09 2.82 -0.10
N TYR A 29 -0.90 3.01 -1.13
CA TYR A 29 -2.31 3.38 -1.05
C TYR A 29 -3.21 2.44 -1.87
N GLU A 30 -2.79 1.18 -2.03
CA GLU A 30 -3.49 0.20 -2.87
C GLU A 30 -4.88 -0.13 -2.29
N SER A 31 -5.82 -0.34 -3.21
CA SER A 31 -7.19 -0.63 -2.85
C SER A 31 -7.32 -1.98 -2.12
N PRO A 32 -8.25 -2.11 -1.16
CA PRO A 32 -8.53 -3.39 -0.51
C PRO A 32 -8.90 -4.51 -1.50
N LEU A 33 -9.52 -4.15 -2.64
CA LEU A 33 -9.87 -5.11 -3.69
C LEU A 33 -8.62 -5.65 -4.37
N PHE A 34 -7.70 -4.79 -4.80
CA PHE A 34 -6.46 -5.22 -5.44
C PHE A 34 -5.63 -6.13 -4.52
N LYS A 35 -5.46 -5.70 -3.25
CA LYS A 35 -4.75 -6.52 -2.24
C LYS A 35 -5.42 -7.88 -2.00
N SER A 36 -6.74 -7.99 -2.22
CA SER A 36 -7.47 -9.25 -2.00
C SER A 36 -7.14 -10.34 -3.02
N TYR A 37 -6.61 -9.99 -4.18
CA TYR A 37 -6.22 -10.96 -5.22
C TYR A 37 -4.96 -11.76 -4.84
N PHE A 38 -4.20 -11.28 -3.85
CA PHE A 38 -2.95 -11.90 -3.42
C PHE A 38 -3.12 -12.57 -2.05
N LYS A 39 -2.63 -13.80 -1.89
CA LYS A 39 -2.55 -14.45 -0.57
C LYS A 39 -1.49 -13.80 0.33
N GLU A 40 -0.42 -13.35 -0.31
CA GLU A 40 0.71 -12.63 0.27
C GLU A 40 0.88 -11.35 -0.56
N PHE A 41 0.71 -10.19 0.07
CA PHE A 41 0.90 -8.89 -0.56
C PHE A 41 2.04 -8.16 0.15
N GLY A 42 2.90 -7.45 -0.58
CA GLY A 42 3.93 -6.66 0.07
C GLY A 42 4.44 -5.49 -0.75
N ILE A 43 4.89 -4.48 -0.01
CA ILE A 43 5.44 -3.24 -0.54
C ILE A 43 6.90 -3.16 -0.07
N LEU A 44 7.80 -3.12 -1.04
CA LEU A 44 9.24 -3.10 -0.82
C LEU A 44 9.80 -1.85 -1.49
N ASN A 45 10.72 -1.14 -0.82
CA ASN A 45 11.32 0.05 -1.39
C ASN A 45 12.39 -0.31 -2.43
N GLY A 46 12.64 0.60 -3.36
CA GLY A 46 13.63 0.41 -4.41
C GLY A 46 13.03 -0.28 -5.64
N SER A 47 13.86 -1.08 -6.30
CA SER A 47 13.63 -1.61 -7.64
C SER A 47 13.73 -3.14 -7.67
N VAL A 48 13.41 -3.72 -8.82
CA VAL A 48 13.50 -5.17 -9.04
C VAL A 48 14.94 -5.68 -8.87
N SER A 49 15.96 -4.85 -9.17
CA SER A 49 17.37 -5.21 -8.95
C SER A 49 17.79 -5.26 -7.49
N ASP A 50 17.00 -4.68 -6.58
CA ASP A 50 17.26 -4.74 -5.13
C ASP A 50 16.67 -6.01 -4.48
N LEU A 51 16.03 -6.87 -5.27
CA LEU A 51 15.58 -8.18 -4.83
C LEU A 51 16.78 -9.12 -4.63
N PHE A 52 16.56 -10.21 -3.89
CA PHE A 52 17.63 -11.17 -3.59
C PHE A 52 18.18 -11.80 -4.87
N ASP A 53 19.44 -11.50 -5.17
CA ASP A 53 20.20 -12.11 -6.25
C ASP A 53 20.87 -13.40 -5.75
N LEU A 54 20.55 -14.51 -6.41
CA LEU A 54 21.12 -15.83 -6.11
C LEU A 54 22.64 -15.87 -6.36
N ASP A 55 23.10 -15.15 -7.37
CA ASP A 55 24.50 -15.17 -7.82
C ASP A 55 25.37 -14.19 -7.02
N ASN A 56 24.77 -13.18 -6.38
CA ASN A 56 25.46 -12.18 -5.57
C ASN A 56 24.77 -11.93 -4.20
N PRO A 57 24.65 -12.94 -3.31
CA PRO A 57 23.93 -12.80 -2.03
C PRO A 57 24.45 -11.67 -1.13
N GLU A 58 25.73 -11.35 -1.22
CA GLU A 58 26.40 -10.29 -0.44
C GLU A 58 25.97 -8.87 -0.84
N LYS A 59 25.40 -8.69 -2.04
CA LYS A 59 24.89 -7.40 -2.52
C LYS A 59 23.48 -7.10 -2.03
N TYR A 60 22.86 -8.02 -1.28
CA TYR A 60 21.49 -7.85 -0.83
C TYR A 60 21.36 -6.63 0.09
N THR A 61 20.52 -5.68 -0.32
CA THR A 61 20.13 -4.54 0.50
C THR A 61 19.24 -5.01 1.63
N LYS A 62 19.72 -4.85 2.87
CA LYS A 62 18.99 -5.25 4.08
C LYS A 62 17.68 -4.48 4.21
N ARG A 63 16.67 -5.11 4.80
CA ARG A 63 15.32 -4.54 4.96
C ARG A 63 14.76 -4.84 6.34
N LEU A 64 13.98 -3.91 6.89
CA LEU A 64 13.10 -4.20 8.02
C LEU A 64 11.67 -4.26 7.49
N LEU A 65 11.00 -5.37 7.72
CA LEU A 65 9.67 -5.65 7.19
C LEU A 65 8.67 -5.68 8.35
N HIS A 66 7.64 -4.86 8.27
CA HIS A 66 6.46 -4.94 9.12
C HIS A 66 5.56 -6.05 8.59
N PHE A 67 5.39 -7.12 9.38
CA PHE A 67 4.57 -8.26 9.02
C PHE A 67 3.21 -8.14 9.70
N LYS A 68 2.13 -8.35 8.94
CA LYS A 68 0.77 -8.36 9.46
C LYS A 68 -0.07 -9.44 8.84
N LEU A 69 -1.01 -9.94 9.63
CA LEU A 69 -2.18 -10.63 9.08
C LEU A 69 -3.32 -9.65 8.87
N THR A 70 -4.13 -9.88 7.82
CA THR A 70 -5.38 -9.15 7.68
C THR A 70 -6.29 -9.41 8.88
N ARG A 71 -7.26 -8.52 9.15
CA ARG A 71 -8.17 -8.65 10.31
C ARG A 71 -8.87 -10.01 10.42
N ASN A 72 -9.17 -10.65 9.30
CA ASN A 72 -9.79 -11.98 9.22
C ASN A 72 -8.76 -13.13 9.11
N LYS A 73 -7.47 -12.83 9.31
CA LYS A 73 -6.33 -13.74 9.30
C LYS A 73 -6.18 -14.58 8.02
N SER A 74 -6.75 -14.12 6.90
CA SER A 74 -6.79 -14.90 5.66
C SER A 74 -5.66 -14.56 4.67
N ARG A 75 -4.92 -13.46 4.89
CA ARG A 75 -3.85 -12.99 4.02
C ARG A 75 -2.70 -12.38 4.82
N ILE A 76 -1.52 -12.44 4.24
CA ILE A 76 -0.29 -11.84 4.76
C ILE A 76 -0.06 -10.49 4.06
N GLU A 77 0.22 -9.45 4.84
CA GLU A 77 0.69 -8.15 4.37
C GLU A 77 2.11 -7.90 4.91
N VAL A 78 3.05 -7.55 4.04
CA VAL A 78 4.45 -7.26 4.41
C VAL A 78 4.86 -5.90 3.84
N THR A 79 5.13 -4.93 4.71
CA THR A 79 5.51 -3.58 4.28
C THR A 79 6.91 -3.26 4.76
N GLU A 80 7.79 -2.81 3.88
CA GLU A 80 9.10 -2.33 4.28
C GLU A 80 8.97 -1.04 5.10
N VAL A 81 9.69 -0.99 6.22
CA VAL A 81 9.76 0.16 7.12
C VAL A 81 11.23 0.56 7.32
N PRO A 82 11.50 1.80 7.77
CA PRO A 82 12.87 2.23 8.03
C PRO A 82 13.59 1.29 9.00
N ILE A 83 14.87 1.00 8.75
CA ILE A 83 15.69 0.20 9.68
C ILE A 83 15.97 1.07 10.92
N SER A 84 15.12 0.91 11.94
CA SER A 84 15.24 1.58 13.23
C SER A 84 14.45 0.83 14.29
N ARG A 85 14.93 0.83 15.54
CA ARG A 85 14.10 0.41 16.68
C ARG A 85 12.82 1.24 16.82
N GLN A 86 12.81 2.48 16.36
CA GLN A 86 11.61 3.33 16.38
C GLN A 86 10.54 2.90 15.36
N SER A 87 10.87 2.00 14.42
CA SER A 87 9.88 1.41 13.51
C SER A 87 9.10 0.26 14.15
N LEU A 88 9.64 -0.36 15.20
CA LEU A 88 9.04 -1.51 15.87
C LEU A 88 7.77 -1.08 16.64
N ASP A 89 6.78 -1.96 16.66
CA ASP A 89 5.52 -1.78 17.38
C ASP A 89 5.26 -3.03 18.22
N SER A 90 5.15 -2.86 19.53
CA SER A 90 4.93 -3.98 20.47
C SER A 90 3.65 -4.78 20.20
N ASN A 91 2.74 -4.32 19.34
CA ASN A 91 1.51 -5.04 18.97
C ASN A 91 1.66 -5.93 17.73
N ASP A 92 2.79 -5.89 17.02
CA ASP A 92 2.94 -6.53 15.71
C ASP A 92 4.26 -7.34 15.63
N VAL A 93 4.42 -8.11 14.55
CA VAL A 93 5.65 -8.84 14.23
C VAL A 93 6.47 -8.11 13.16
N PHE A 94 7.80 -8.15 13.29
CA PHE A 94 8.73 -7.57 12.34
C PHE A 94 9.77 -8.60 11.88
N ILE A 95 10.27 -8.47 10.67
CA ILE A 95 11.28 -9.35 10.09
C ILE A 95 12.43 -8.49 9.61
N PHE A 96 13.60 -8.66 10.22
CA PHE A 96 14.83 -8.06 9.73
C PHE A 96 15.50 -9.01 8.74
N ASP A 97 15.51 -8.62 7.47
CA ASP A 97 16.02 -9.41 6.36
C ASP A 97 17.42 -8.94 5.97
N GLU A 98 18.41 -9.81 6.17
CA GLU A 98 19.81 -9.60 5.80
C GLU A 98 20.23 -10.45 4.60
N GLY A 99 19.28 -11.02 3.84
CA GLY A 99 19.55 -11.82 2.64
C GLY A 99 19.89 -13.28 2.95
N ILE A 100 20.94 -13.54 3.71
CA ILE A 100 21.27 -14.91 4.14
C ILE A 100 20.79 -15.24 5.56
N LYS A 101 20.37 -14.22 6.30
CA LYS A 101 19.81 -14.35 7.64
C LYS A 101 18.51 -13.55 7.71
N MET A 102 17.48 -14.12 8.34
CA MET A 102 16.28 -13.38 8.72
C MET A 102 16.07 -13.50 10.23
N THR A 103 15.89 -12.37 10.90
CA THR A 103 15.58 -12.32 12.33
C THR A 103 14.14 -11.86 12.53
N GLN A 104 13.31 -12.71 13.11
CA GLN A 104 11.94 -12.36 13.50
C GLN A 104 11.97 -11.62 14.84
N TRP A 105 11.34 -10.46 14.93
CA TRP A 105 11.10 -9.76 16.19
C TRP A 105 9.62 -9.82 16.51
N ASN A 106 9.28 -10.28 17.72
CA ASN A 106 7.91 -10.42 18.16
C ASN A 106 7.61 -9.34 19.21
N GLY A 107 6.67 -8.46 18.91
CA GLY A 107 6.14 -7.53 19.91
C GLY A 107 5.45 -8.29 21.04
N LYS A 108 5.58 -7.81 22.28
CA LYS A 108 5.04 -8.46 23.48
C LYS A 108 3.50 -8.61 23.48
N ARG A 109 2.80 -7.87 22.61
CA ARG A 109 1.34 -7.91 22.41
C ARG A 109 0.95 -8.39 21.02
N CYS A 110 1.87 -8.97 20.25
CA CYS A 110 1.54 -9.53 18.94
C CYS A 110 0.62 -10.75 19.05
N ASP A 111 -0.12 -11.02 17.99
CA ASP A 111 -1.01 -12.18 17.90
C ASP A 111 -0.20 -13.47 17.66
N GLU A 112 -0.58 -14.57 18.33
CA GLU A 112 0.14 -15.84 18.21
C GLU A 112 0.09 -16.43 16.79
N GLU A 113 -1.03 -16.29 16.08
CA GLU A 113 -1.13 -16.76 14.70
C GLU A 113 -0.28 -15.89 13.77
N GLU A 114 -0.16 -14.59 14.05
CA GLU A 114 0.75 -13.69 13.34
C GLU A 114 2.20 -14.15 13.51
N ARG A 115 2.61 -14.47 14.74
CA ARG A 115 3.94 -15.01 15.06
C ARG A 115 4.26 -16.31 14.30
N ILE A 116 3.31 -17.25 14.25
CA ILE A 116 3.47 -18.54 13.54
C ILE A 116 3.50 -18.31 12.02
N SER A 117 2.66 -17.43 11.51
CA SER A 117 2.58 -17.10 10.08
C SER A 117 3.85 -16.40 9.59
N ALA A 118 4.41 -15.49 10.39
CA ALA A 118 5.70 -14.85 10.12
C ALA A 118 6.84 -15.86 10.01
N ARG A 119 6.90 -16.83 10.95
CA ARG A 119 7.90 -17.90 10.91
C ARG A 119 7.77 -18.77 9.66
N THR A 120 6.54 -19.07 9.25
CA THR A 120 6.25 -19.82 8.03
C THR A 120 6.69 -19.03 6.79
N TYR A 121 6.39 -17.74 6.75
CA TYR A 121 6.81 -16.81 5.70
C TYR A 121 8.34 -16.73 5.59
N ILE A 122 9.06 -16.60 6.71
CA ILE A 122 10.54 -16.63 6.74
C ILE A 122 11.07 -17.94 6.18
N THR A 123 10.55 -19.07 6.65
CA THR A 123 11.01 -20.39 6.22
C THR A 123 10.83 -20.58 4.72
N LYS A 124 9.67 -20.17 4.18
CA LYS A 124 9.38 -20.19 2.74
C LYS A 124 10.33 -19.27 1.96
N SER A 125 10.53 -18.05 2.44
CA SER A 125 11.38 -17.04 1.78
C SER A 125 12.83 -17.47 1.72
N LEU A 126 13.40 -17.94 2.84
CA LEU A 126 14.78 -18.44 2.89
C LEU A 126 14.97 -19.69 2.03
N LYS A 127 13.99 -20.61 2.01
CA LYS A 127 14.05 -21.80 1.14
C LYS A 127 14.11 -21.42 -0.34
N ALA A 128 13.39 -20.37 -0.75
CA ALA A 128 13.40 -19.90 -2.13
C ALA A 128 14.76 -19.32 -2.56
N ARG A 129 15.61 -18.90 -1.62
CA ARG A 129 16.97 -18.38 -1.87
C ARG A 129 17.99 -19.44 -2.24
N LYS A 130 17.65 -20.74 -2.14
CA LYS A 130 18.48 -21.87 -2.58
C LYS A 130 19.95 -21.83 -2.12
N THR A 131 20.21 -21.17 -1.00
CA THR A 131 21.55 -21.01 -0.40
C THR A 131 21.49 -21.33 1.08
N LYS A 132 22.64 -21.41 1.75
CA LYS A 132 22.71 -21.65 3.18
C LYS A 132 22.23 -20.41 3.93
N CYS A 133 20.95 -20.41 4.28
CA CYS A 133 20.34 -19.36 5.08
C CYS A 133 20.09 -19.80 6.52
N THR A 134 20.00 -18.82 7.42
CA THR A 134 19.62 -19.04 8.82
C THR A 134 18.45 -18.14 9.22
N SER A 135 17.70 -18.56 10.22
CA SER A 135 16.66 -17.75 10.84
C SER A 135 16.74 -17.85 12.35
N GLU A 136 16.46 -16.75 13.03
CA GLU A 136 16.31 -16.70 14.48
C GLU A 136 15.08 -15.85 14.84
N PHE A 137 14.70 -15.86 16.11
CA PHE A 137 13.66 -14.98 16.63
C PHE A 137 14.12 -14.32 17.92
N VAL A 138 13.51 -13.17 18.22
CA VAL A 138 13.72 -12.40 19.43
C VAL A 138 12.35 -11.92 19.92
N ASP A 139 11.97 -12.28 21.14
CA ASP A 139 10.76 -11.75 21.77
C ASP A 139 11.08 -10.43 22.49
N GLU A 140 10.21 -9.42 22.35
CA GLU A 140 10.39 -8.12 23.03
C GLU A 140 10.52 -8.30 24.55
N GLU A 141 9.81 -9.29 25.11
CA GLU A 141 9.82 -9.63 26.54
C GLU A 141 11.21 -10.01 27.05
N ASP A 142 12.01 -10.70 26.23
CA ASP A 142 13.37 -11.12 26.57
C ASP A 142 14.37 -9.94 26.60
N LEU A 143 13.95 -8.77 26.14
CA LEU A 143 14.79 -7.58 26.00
C LEU A 143 14.51 -6.52 27.09
N PHE A 144 13.58 -6.77 28.02
CA PHE A 144 13.18 -5.79 29.04
C PHE A 144 14.26 -5.48 30.08
N ASP A 145 15.18 -6.40 30.30
CA ASP A 145 16.34 -6.15 31.13
C ASP A 145 17.36 -5.34 30.30
N ASN A 146 17.60 -4.09 30.71
CA ASN A 146 18.48 -3.14 30.01
C ASN A 146 19.82 -3.77 29.57
N ILE A 147 20.36 -4.70 30.37
CA ILE A 147 21.59 -5.44 30.08
C ILE A 147 21.45 -6.31 28.81
N TYR A 148 20.35 -7.04 28.64
CA TYR A 148 20.12 -7.89 27.47
C TYR A 148 19.76 -7.07 26.22
N SER A 149 19.11 -5.90 26.39
CA SER A 149 18.86 -4.98 25.27
C SER A 149 20.15 -4.47 24.60
N PHE A 150 21.21 -4.20 25.39
CA PHE A 150 22.53 -3.81 24.87
C PHE A 150 23.29 -4.98 24.25
N GLN A 151 23.00 -6.21 24.65
CA GLN A 151 23.60 -7.43 24.10
C GLN A 151 22.89 -7.92 22.84
N SER A 152 21.65 -7.50 22.59
CA SER A 152 20.88 -7.88 21.41
C SER A 152 21.56 -7.40 20.13
N GLU A 153 22.06 -8.36 19.34
CA GLU A 153 22.65 -8.10 18.02
C GLU A 153 21.65 -7.37 17.12
N LEU A 154 20.37 -7.76 17.18
CA LEU A 154 19.29 -7.13 16.42
C LEU A 154 19.15 -5.66 16.78
N TYR A 155 19.01 -5.31 18.07
CA TYR A 155 18.80 -3.91 18.49
C TYR A 155 19.97 -3.00 18.12
N ARG A 156 21.20 -3.55 18.17
CA ARG A 156 22.39 -2.86 17.68
C ARG A 156 22.35 -2.61 16.17
N LYS A 157 21.94 -3.61 15.37
CA LYS A 157 21.83 -3.50 13.91
C LYS A 157 20.72 -2.55 13.47
N LEU A 158 19.60 -2.52 14.20
CA LEU A 158 18.50 -1.61 13.91
C LEU A 158 18.83 -0.16 14.26
N GLY A 159 19.65 0.10 15.29
CA GLY A 159 19.93 1.47 15.73
C GLY A 159 18.72 2.14 16.38
N ASN A 160 18.66 3.47 16.43
CA ASN A 160 17.54 4.21 17.07
C ASN A 160 17.21 5.52 16.39
N ALA A 161 17.43 5.60 15.08
CA ALA A 161 17.15 6.81 14.31
C ALA A 161 15.65 7.15 14.36
N PRO A 162 15.27 8.44 14.42
CA PRO A 162 13.88 8.85 14.33
C PRO A 162 13.28 8.40 12.99
N VAL A 163 12.02 7.98 13.01
CA VAL A 163 11.29 7.54 11.82
C VAL A 163 10.11 8.46 11.53
N PRO A 164 9.72 8.66 10.26
CA PRO A 164 8.55 9.46 9.92
C PRO A 164 7.29 8.96 10.62
N ALA A 165 6.44 9.88 11.08
CA ALA A 165 5.17 9.52 11.70
C ALA A 165 4.24 8.85 10.68
N LYS A 166 3.53 7.77 11.08
CA LYS A 166 2.55 7.08 10.23
C LYS A 166 1.37 8.04 9.92
N PRO A 167 1.16 8.48 8.67
CA PRO A 167 0.19 9.56 8.36
C PRO A 167 -1.29 9.20 8.54
N VAL A 168 -1.61 7.91 8.62
CA VAL A 168 -2.93 7.39 8.24
C VAL A 168 -4.04 7.68 9.28
N HIS A 169 -3.71 7.86 10.57
CA HIS A 169 -4.75 8.03 11.60
C HIS A 169 -5.35 9.44 11.68
N LEU A 170 -4.66 10.46 11.15
CA LEU A 170 -5.07 11.86 11.33
C LEU A 170 -6.20 12.31 10.38
N LEU A 171 -6.48 11.54 9.32
CA LEU A 171 -7.44 11.95 8.27
C LEU A 171 -8.87 11.45 8.50
N LYS A 172 -9.06 10.39 9.31
CA LYS A 172 -10.37 9.72 9.46
C LYS A 172 -11.48 10.62 10.00
N ASN A 173 -11.15 11.52 10.93
CA ASN A 173 -12.15 12.34 11.62
C ASN A 173 -12.40 13.70 10.94
N ALA A 174 -11.51 14.12 10.03
CA ALA A 174 -11.60 15.42 9.37
C ALA A 174 -12.12 15.33 7.92
N PHE A 175 -12.04 14.14 7.30
CA PHE A 175 -12.40 13.99 5.90
C PHE A 175 -13.93 14.03 5.69
N LYS A 176 -14.37 14.88 4.76
CA LYS A 176 -15.77 14.96 4.34
C LYS A 176 -15.92 14.36 2.96
N LYS A 177 -16.77 13.33 2.85
CA LYS A 177 -17.12 12.74 1.56
C LYS A 177 -17.71 13.80 0.64
N SER A 178 -17.39 13.80 -0.64
CA SER A 178 -17.94 14.78 -1.58
C SER A 178 -18.26 14.15 -2.92
N MET A 179 -19.21 14.77 -3.64
CA MET A 179 -19.59 14.36 -4.98
C MET A 179 -19.50 15.56 -5.91
N TYR A 180 -18.94 15.35 -7.11
CA TYR A 180 -18.83 16.36 -8.15
C TYR A 180 -19.38 15.85 -9.48
N ARG A 181 -19.92 16.74 -10.31
CA ARG A 181 -20.39 16.47 -11.67
C ARG A 181 -19.57 17.31 -12.64
N LEU A 182 -18.87 16.67 -13.56
CA LEU A 182 -18.15 17.30 -14.66
C LEU A 182 -19.05 17.30 -15.88
N THR A 183 -19.48 18.47 -16.31
CA THR A 183 -20.44 18.65 -17.42
C THR A 183 -19.99 19.74 -18.37
N ASP A 184 -20.29 19.61 -19.66
CA ASP A 184 -20.11 20.67 -20.66
C ASP A 184 -21.41 21.22 -21.26
N GLU A 185 -22.56 20.99 -20.61
CA GLU A 185 -23.89 21.50 -21.01
C GLU A 185 -23.91 23.01 -21.34
N THR A 186 -23.04 23.79 -20.67
CA THR A 186 -22.92 25.25 -20.88
C THR A 186 -21.96 25.64 -22.02
N LYS A 187 -21.53 24.69 -22.86
CA LYS A 187 -20.44 24.81 -23.85
C LYS A 187 -19.06 25.09 -23.25
N LYS A 188 -18.96 24.99 -21.93
CA LYS A 188 -17.71 25.06 -21.18
C LYS A 188 -17.71 23.87 -20.23
N LEU A 189 -16.57 23.21 -20.13
CA LEU A 189 -16.38 22.11 -19.20
C LEU A 189 -16.31 22.68 -17.77
N VAL A 190 -17.29 22.33 -16.95
CA VAL A 190 -17.44 22.85 -15.58
C VAL A 190 -17.61 21.68 -14.61
N LEU A 191 -17.04 21.84 -13.42
CA LEU A 191 -17.07 20.85 -12.36
C LEU A 191 -17.88 21.37 -11.18
N HIS A 192 -19.11 20.89 -11.05
CA HIS A 192 -20.02 21.29 -10.00
C HIS A 192 -19.86 20.41 -8.77
N ASN A 193 -19.82 21.01 -7.57
CA ASN A 193 -20.03 20.24 -6.35
C ASN A 193 -21.52 19.90 -6.21
N VAL A 194 -21.85 18.62 -6.17
CA VAL A 194 -23.22 18.10 -6.04
C VAL A 194 -23.56 17.87 -4.57
N TYR A 195 -22.63 17.24 -3.84
CA TYR A 195 -22.79 16.98 -2.41
C TYR A 195 -21.51 17.25 -1.64
N ASN A 196 -21.71 17.65 -0.38
CA ASN A 196 -20.69 17.76 0.65
C ASN A 196 -21.16 16.95 1.88
N ASP A 197 -20.24 16.22 2.50
CA ASP A 197 -20.44 15.32 3.65
C ASP A 197 -21.26 14.04 3.36
N LYS A 198 -22.49 14.18 2.84
CA LYS A 198 -23.39 13.05 2.55
C LYS A 198 -23.71 12.98 1.07
N VAL A 199 -23.36 11.86 0.44
CA VAL A 199 -23.60 11.62 -0.99
C VAL A 199 -24.74 10.63 -1.21
N TYR A 200 -25.56 10.88 -2.22
CA TYR A 200 -26.73 10.05 -2.54
C TYR A 200 -26.69 9.61 -4.00
N ARG A 201 -27.17 8.40 -4.30
CA ARG A 201 -27.20 7.85 -5.67
C ARG A 201 -27.95 8.73 -6.66
N ILE A 202 -28.98 9.46 -6.20
CA ILE A 202 -29.78 10.37 -7.02
C ILE A 202 -28.95 11.55 -7.59
N GLY A 203 -27.78 11.84 -7.03
CA GLY A 203 -26.87 12.86 -7.56
C GLY A 203 -26.02 12.40 -8.74
N ILE A 204 -26.08 11.12 -9.12
CA ILE A 204 -25.36 10.60 -10.29
C ILE A 204 -26.18 10.93 -11.55
N ASN A 205 -25.56 11.66 -12.48
CA ASN A 205 -26.15 11.93 -13.79
C ASN A 205 -25.61 10.93 -14.83
N VAL A 206 -26.51 10.32 -15.61
CA VAL A 206 -26.17 9.37 -16.68
C VAL A 206 -25.63 10.04 -17.94
N ASN A 207 -25.82 11.35 -18.09
CA ASN A 207 -25.38 12.13 -19.23
C ASN A 207 -24.03 12.84 -18.99
N ASP A 208 -23.38 12.63 -17.85
CA ASP A 208 -22.11 13.30 -17.55
C ASP A 208 -21.17 12.40 -16.73
N VAL A 209 -20.02 12.95 -16.35
CA VAL A 209 -19.07 12.28 -15.46
C VAL A 209 -19.31 12.70 -14.01
N THR A 210 -19.43 11.73 -13.11
CA THR A 210 -19.59 11.94 -11.66
C THR A 210 -18.35 11.46 -10.91
N PHE A 211 -17.80 12.29 -10.04
CA PHE A 211 -16.71 11.96 -9.12
C PHE A 211 -17.29 11.80 -7.71
N VAL A 212 -16.95 10.72 -7.02
CA VAL A 212 -17.29 10.52 -5.59
C VAL A 212 -16.01 10.33 -4.82
N ASP A 213 -15.65 11.37 -4.07
CA ASP A 213 -14.44 11.42 -3.28
C ASP A 213 -14.73 10.89 -1.87
N THR A 214 -13.95 9.88 -1.47
CA THR A 214 -14.04 9.22 -0.17
C THR A 214 -12.66 9.21 0.47
N LEU A 215 -12.59 8.93 1.76
CA LEU A 215 -11.32 8.98 2.49
C LEU A 215 -10.20 8.15 1.86
N ASN A 216 -10.55 6.98 1.30
CA ASN A 216 -9.57 6.02 0.80
C ASN A 216 -9.61 5.83 -0.73
N LEU A 217 -10.68 6.26 -1.39
CA LEU A 217 -10.94 5.97 -2.80
C LEU A 217 -11.66 7.13 -3.47
N LEU A 218 -11.22 7.46 -4.69
CA LEU A 218 -11.95 8.31 -5.61
C LEU A 218 -12.67 7.42 -6.63
N TYR A 219 -14.00 7.43 -6.62
CA TYR A 219 -14.79 6.75 -7.64
C TYR A 219 -15.10 7.72 -8.77
N VAL A 220 -15.00 7.24 -10.00
CA VAL A 220 -15.43 7.99 -11.18
C VAL A 220 -16.46 7.16 -11.93
N TYR A 221 -17.64 7.72 -12.14
CA TYR A 221 -18.67 7.18 -12.99
C TYR A 221 -18.73 7.99 -14.28
N VAL A 222 -18.47 7.33 -15.41
CA VAL A 222 -18.60 7.93 -16.74
C VAL A 222 -19.97 7.56 -17.28
N GLY A 223 -20.89 8.52 -17.31
CA GLY A 223 -22.25 8.28 -17.77
C GLY A 223 -22.29 7.88 -19.26
N PRO A 224 -23.18 6.96 -19.67
CA PRO A 224 -23.29 6.56 -21.07
C PRO A 224 -23.64 7.73 -22.02
N GLY A 225 -24.32 8.76 -21.51
CA GLY A 225 -24.63 9.97 -22.27
C GLY A 225 -23.56 11.08 -22.19
N SER A 226 -22.44 10.84 -21.52
CA SER A 226 -21.35 11.82 -21.41
C SER A 226 -20.71 12.16 -22.75
N SER A 227 -20.32 13.42 -22.90
CA SER A 227 -19.68 13.93 -24.10
C SER A 227 -18.25 13.41 -24.24
N ASP A 228 -17.70 13.40 -25.46
CA ASP A 228 -16.29 13.02 -25.67
C ASP A 228 -15.33 14.00 -24.98
N ASN A 229 -15.73 15.26 -24.85
CA ASN A 229 -14.95 16.28 -24.16
C ASN A 229 -14.93 16.04 -22.63
N GLU A 230 -16.04 15.58 -22.03
CA GLU A 230 -16.05 15.17 -20.63
C GLU A 230 -15.18 13.93 -20.39
N LYS A 231 -15.33 12.90 -21.24
CA LYS A 231 -14.55 11.65 -21.17
C LYS A 231 -13.04 11.91 -21.27
N ALA A 232 -12.62 12.75 -22.22
CA ALA A 232 -11.22 13.10 -22.44
C ALA A 232 -10.56 13.78 -21.22
N ASN A 233 -11.35 14.41 -20.35
CA ASN A 233 -10.85 15.14 -19.19
C ASN A 233 -10.94 14.37 -17.86
N VAL A 234 -11.51 13.16 -17.84
CA VAL A 234 -11.70 12.34 -16.63
C VAL A 234 -10.44 12.21 -15.79
N TRP A 235 -9.34 11.75 -16.41
CA TRP A 235 -8.09 11.48 -15.71
C TRP A 235 -7.45 12.75 -15.15
N SER A 236 -7.41 13.82 -15.94
CA SER A 236 -6.90 15.12 -15.49
C SER A 236 -7.65 15.66 -14.27
N GLN A 237 -8.96 15.46 -14.21
CA GLN A 237 -9.80 15.89 -13.08
C GLN A 237 -9.68 14.99 -11.86
N ALA A 238 -9.39 13.71 -12.08
CA ALA A 238 -9.08 12.76 -11.02
C ALA A 238 -7.72 13.06 -10.37
N ASP A 239 -6.69 13.38 -11.17
CA ASP A 239 -5.34 13.70 -10.69
C ASP A 239 -5.30 14.87 -9.72
N VAL A 240 -6.11 15.91 -9.96
CA VAL A 240 -6.20 17.08 -9.07
C VAL A 240 -6.75 16.70 -7.68
N ARG A 241 -7.47 15.58 -7.57
CA ARG A 241 -8.14 15.14 -6.34
C ARG A 241 -7.38 14.07 -5.59
N VAL A 242 -6.49 13.35 -6.25
CA VAL A 242 -5.57 12.44 -5.58
C VAL A 242 -4.41 13.27 -5.05
N PRO A 243 -4.09 13.24 -3.75
CA PRO A 243 -2.86 13.85 -3.26
C PRO A 243 -1.69 13.14 -3.93
N THR A 244 -1.13 13.73 -4.98
CA THR A 244 0.16 13.28 -5.49
C THR A 244 1.17 13.61 -4.41
N ASN A 245 1.84 12.61 -3.85
CA ASN A 245 3.17 12.78 -3.26
C ASN A 245 4.07 13.31 -4.37
N LYS A 246 3.96 14.60 -4.69
CA LYS A 246 5.05 15.33 -5.33
C LYS A 246 6.12 15.38 -4.26
N ALA A 247 7.03 14.42 -4.34
CA ALA A 247 8.32 14.52 -3.69
C ALA A 247 8.89 15.91 -4.02
N ASN A 248 8.97 16.76 -3.01
CA ASN A 248 9.92 17.87 -3.01
C ASN A 248 11.30 17.32 -2.68
#